data_AF-A0A0M9DUM6-F1
#
_entry.id   AF-A0A0M9DUM6-F1
#
_cell.length_a   1.000
_cell.length_b   1.000
_cell.length_c   1.000
_cell.angle_alpha   90.00
_cell.angle_beta   90.00
_cell.angle_gamma   90.00
#
_symmetry.space_group_name_H-M   'P 1'
#
loop_
_entity.id
_entity.type
_entity.pdbx_description
1 polymer ?
#
loop_
_entity_poly.entity_id
_entity_poly.type
_entity_poly.pdbx_seq_one_letter_code
_entity_poly.pdbx_strand_id
1 'polypeptide(L)'
;MNSYYLDVTDEACYKKMLGNNKIYKILAEHVFEHLTTEQIKTALHFFYKYSTEDINIRIAVPDGFHTDNKYIEEVKIGGTGYGSDDHKQLFNYQTLGALFEEAGFKSFPVEYWDEQGIFHAGYKDDDKGMIRRSMLHDARNKDGKPHYTSLIMDFTK
;
A
#
# COMPACT_ATOMS: atom_id res chain seq x y z
N MET A 1 0.72 26.06 1.06
CA MET A 1 0.01 24.92 0.45
C MET A 1 -1.30 24.76 1.18
N ASN A 2 -2.43 24.74 0.48
CA ASN A 2 -3.66 24.25 1.07
C ASN A 2 -3.55 22.73 1.14
N SER A 3 -3.27 22.18 2.32
CA SER A 3 -3.35 20.74 2.55
C SER A 3 -4.82 20.36 2.68
N TYR A 4 -5.34 19.66 1.68
CA TYR A 4 -6.63 18.98 1.80
C TYR A 4 -6.38 17.58 2.33
N TYR A 5 -7.12 17.20 3.37
CA TYR A 5 -7.13 15.83 3.87
C TYR A 5 -8.13 15.03 3.04
N LEU A 6 -7.69 13.90 2.48
CA LEU A 6 -8.55 12.94 1.80
C LEU A 6 -8.91 11.83 2.79
N ASP A 7 -10.17 11.77 3.21
CA ASP A 7 -10.72 10.52 3.73
C ASP A 7 -11.07 9.63 2.53
N VAL A 8 -10.32 8.54 2.37
CA VAL A 8 -10.49 7.62 1.24
C VAL A 8 -11.84 6.89 1.25
N THR A 9 -12.59 6.99 2.34
CA THR A 9 -13.91 6.36 2.53
C THR A 9 -15.08 7.34 2.41
N ASP A 10 -14.82 8.63 2.16
CA ASP A 10 -15.85 9.66 2.01
C ASP A 10 -15.90 10.25 0.59
N GLU A 11 -16.96 9.97 -0.15
CA GLU A 11 -17.17 10.50 -1.50
C GLU A 11 -17.16 12.04 -1.56
N ALA A 12 -17.61 12.71 -0.50
CA ALA A 12 -17.63 14.18 -0.45
C ALA A 12 -16.21 14.76 -0.48
N CYS A 13 -15.24 14.08 0.13
CA CYS A 13 -13.83 14.46 0.05
C CYS A 13 -13.31 14.40 -1.39
N TYR A 14 -13.61 13.34 -2.15
CA TYR A 14 -13.24 13.23 -3.57
C TYR A 14 -13.86 14.34 -4.41
N LYS A 15 -15.17 14.59 -4.27
CA LYS A 15 -15.86 15.66 -5.01
C LYS A 15 -15.27 17.04 -4.72
N LYS A 16 -14.98 17.30 -3.44
CA LYS A 16 -14.39 18.58 -3.00
C LYS A 16 -12.97 18.76 -3.51
N MET A 17 -12.15 17.71 -3.49
CA MET A 17 -10.74 17.78 -3.89
C MET A 17 -10.55 17.79 -5.42
N LEU A 18 -11.33 16.98 -6.13
CA LEU A 18 -11.14 16.77 -7.57
C LEU A 18 -12.01 17.69 -8.43
N GLY A 19 -13.19 18.09 -7.94
CA GLY A 19 -14.20 18.74 -8.77
C GLY A 19 -14.56 17.84 -9.95
N ASN A 20 -14.26 18.31 -11.17
CA ASN A 20 -14.47 17.56 -12.41
C ASN A 20 -13.21 16.80 -12.90
N ASN A 21 -12.09 16.91 -12.19
CA ASN A 21 -10.85 16.22 -12.57
C ASN A 21 -10.90 14.74 -12.18
N LYS A 22 -10.06 13.94 -12.83
CA LYS A 22 -9.83 12.52 -12.50
C LYS A 22 -8.41 12.31 -12.00
N ILE A 23 -8.24 11.31 -11.13
CA ILE A 23 -6.93 10.90 -10.59
C ILE A 23 -6.26 9.95 -11.58
N TYR A 24 -4.98 10.14 -11.87
CA TYR A 24 -4.19 9.23 -12.72
C TYR A 24 -2.99 8.60 -11.97
N LYS A 25 -2.68 9.08 -10.76
CA LYS A 25 -1.70 8.47 -9.85
C LYS A 25 -2.19 8.53 -8.40
N ILE A 26 -2.06 7.42 -7.69
CA ILE A 26 -2.31 7.32 -6.24
C ILE A 26 -1.09 6.67 -5.61
N LEU A 27 -0.62 7.25 -4.49
CA LEU A 27 0.43 6.69 -3.66
C LEU A 27 -0.12 6.61 -2.23
N ALA A 28 -0.07 5.44 -1.61
CA ALA A 28 -0.40 5.26 -0.20
C ALA A 28 0.67 4.41 0.49
N GLU A 29 1.39 5.00 1.43
CA GLU A 29 2.36 4.31 2.28
C GLU A 29 1.82 4.24 3.70
N HIS A 30 1.60 3.03 4.20
CA HIS A 30 1.14 2.73 5.56
C HIS A 30 -0.23 3.36 5.89
N VAL A 31 -1.20 3.10 5.02
CA VAL A 31 -2.61 3.56 5.16
C VAL A 31 -3.57 2.38 5.20
N PHE A 32 -3.40 1.39 4.31
CA PHE A 32 -4.39 0.34 4.08
C PHE A 32 -4.48 -0.66 5.25
N GLU A 33 -3.40 -0.88 5.98
CA GLU A 33 -3.39 -1.70 7.18
C GLU A 33 -4.25 -1.13 8.31
N HIS A 34 -4.55 0.17 8.28
CA HIS A 34 -5.42 0.85 9.25
C HIS A 34 -6.90 0.82 8.86
N LEU A 35 -7.24 0.28 7.69
CA LEU A 35 -8.61 0.20 7.19
C LEU A 35 -9.19 -1.20 7.41
N THR A 36 -10.48 -1.25 7.74
CA THR A 36 -11.23 -2.51 7.66
C THR A 36 -11.42 -2.93 6.21
N THR A 37 -11.70 -4.21 5.96
CA THR A 37 -12.01 -4.73 4.61
C THR A 37 -13.13 -3.94 3.92
N GLU A 38 -14.18 -3.54 4.64
CA GLU A 38 -15.30 -2.77 4.07
C GLU A 38 -14.90 -1.32 3.73
N GLN A 39 -14.05 -0.70 4.55
CA GLN A 39 -13.46 0.61 4.24
C GLN A 39 -12.54 0.52 3.02
N ILE A 40 -11.75 -0.55 2.89
CA ILE A 40 -10.91 -0.80 1.71
C ILE A 40 -11.79 -0.93 0.47
N LYS A 41 -12.83 -1.78 0.49
CA LYS A 41 -13.77 -1.90 -0.64
C LYS A 41 -14.40 -0.57 -1.03
N THR A 42 -14.76 0.25 -0.04
CA THR A 42 -15.28 1.61 -0.26
C THR A 42 -14.24 2.50 -0.94
N ALA A 43 -13.00 2.50 -0.45
CA ALA A 43 -11.90 3.25 -1.06
C ALA A 43 -11.61 2.79 -2.49
N LEU A 44 -11.58 1.48 -2.74
CA LEU A 44 -11.36 0.92 -4.08
C LEU A 44 -12.49 1.27 -5.04
N HIS A 45 -13.75 1.28 -4.57
CA HIS A 45 -14.88 1.75 -5.36
C HIS A 45 -14.67 3.22 -5.80
N PHE A 46 -14.23 4.09 -4.90
CA PHE A 46 -13.95 5.47 -5.23
C PHE A 46 -12.71 5.63 -6.11
N PHE A 47 -11.65 4.86 -5.88
CA PHE A 47 -10.50 4.83 -6.77
C PHE A 47 -10.92 4.47 -8.18
N TYR A 48 -11.78 3.46 -8.37
CA TYR A 48 -12.28 3.09 -9.69
C TYR A 48 -13.13 4.21 -10.32
N LYS A 49 -14.07 4.77 -9.57
CA LYS A 49 -15.01 5.82 -10.01
C LYS A 49 -14.32 7.13 -10.39
N TYR A 50 -13.35 7.57 -9.60
CA TYR A 50 -12.71 8.89 -9.72
C TYR A 50 -11.37 8.89 -10.46
N SER A 51 -10.91 7.73 -10.93
CA SER A 51 -9.68 7.64 -11.70
C SER A 51 -9.90 7.65 -13.21
N THR A 52 -8.82 8.00 -13.92
CA THR A 52 -8.67 7.81 -15.36
C THR A 52 -8.55 6.31 -15.70
N GLU A 53 -8.51 5.98 -17.00
CA GLU A 53 -8.27 4.60 -17.45
C GLU A 53 -6.79 4.20 -17.35
N ASP A 54 -5.87 5.17 -17.41
CA ASP A 54 -4.42 5.01 -17.30
C ASP A 54 -3.88 5.14 -15.87
N ILE A 55 -4.75 4.97 -14.87
CA ILE A 55 -4.41 5.09 -13.45
C ILE A 55 -3.31 4.12 -13.04
N ASN A 56 -2.35 4.64 -12.27
CA ASN A 56 -1.45 3.82 -11.46
C ASN A 56 -1.70 4.08 -9.97
N ILE A 57 -1.85 3.00 -9.21
CA ILE A 57 -2.02 3.03 -7.75
C ILE A 57 -0.83 2.29 -7.16
N ARG A 58 -0.01 2.94 -6.35
CA ARG A 58 1.09 2.33 -5.63
C ARG A 58 0.75 2.27 -4.14
N ILE A 59 0.71 1.05 -3.60
CA ILE A 59 0.43 0.80 -2.19
C ILE A 59 1.68 0.19 -1.57
N ALA A 60 2.07 0.71 -0.40
CA ALA A 60 3.08 0.12 0.46
C ALA A 60 2.49 -0.11 1.86
N VAL A 61 2.51 -1.36 2.34
CA VAL A 61 2.00 -1.78 3.65
C VAL A 61 2.99 -2.74 4.32
N PRO A 62 2.88 -3.02 5.62
CA PRO A 62 3.66 -4.09 6.24
C PRO A 62 3.44 -5.44 5.56
N ASP A 63 4.51 -6.22 5.42
CA ASP A 63 4.52 -7.51 4.71
C ASP A 63 4.38 -8.68 5.69
N GLY A 64 3.26 -9.40 5.59
CA GLY A 64 2.96 -10.57 6.41
C GLY A 64 3.80 -11.81 6.10
N PHE A 65 4.55 -11.82 4.98
CA PHE A 65 5.50 -12.88 4.66
C PHE A 65 6.96 -12.52 5.02
N HIS A 66 7.20 -11.37 5.65
CA HIS A 66 8.53 -11.01 6.11
C HIS A 66 9.08 -12.09 7.07
N THR A 67 10.32 -12.53 6.83
CA THR A 67 10.95 -13.65 7.56
C THR A 67 11.48 -13.30 8.94
N ASP A 68 11.42 -12.02 9.33
CA ASP A 68 11.92 -11.57 10.62
C ASP A 68 10.77 -11.57 11.61
N ASN A 69 10.83 -12.49 12.58
CA ASN A 69 9.81 -12.59 13.63
C ASN A 69 9.67 -11.29 14.41
N LYS A 70 10.76 -10.53 14.63
CA LYS A 70 10.69 -9.25 15.33
C LYS A 70 9.90 -8.23 14.51
N TYR A 71 10.13 -8.17 13.20
CA TYR A 71 9.35 -7.34 12.30
C TYR A 71 7.86 -7.69 12.39
N ILE A 72 7.52 -8.98 12.30
CA ILE A 72 6.13 -9.44 12.37
C ILE A 72 5.48 -9.08 13.72
N GLU A 73 6.19 -9.23 14.84
CA GLU A 73 5.70 -8.82 16.16
C GLU A 73 5.49 -7.30 16.28
N GLU A 74 6.28 -6.51 15.55
CA GLU A 74 6.12 -5.06 15.49
C GLU A 74 4.91 -4.66 14.63
N VAL A 75 4.60 -5.36 13.53
CA VAL A 75 3.61 -4.88 12.54
C VAL A 75 2.30 -5.67 12.49
N LYS A 76 2.17 -6.79 13.19
CA LYS A 76 0.91 -7.53 13.23
C LYS A 76 -0.22 -6.73 13.88
N ILE A 77 -1.44 -7.20 13.71
CA ILE A 77 -2.63 -6.65 14.38
C ILE A 77 -2.41 -6.66 15.90
N GLY A 78 -2.50 -5.49 16.53
CA GLY A 78 -2.20 -5.32 17.97
C GLY A 78 -0.72 -5.52 18.32
N GLY A 79 0.17 -5.32 17.34
CA GLY A 79 1.62 -5.46 17.50
C GLY A 79 2.24 -4.40 18.41
N THR A 80 3.54 -4.52 18.62
CA THR A 80 4.30 -3.66 19.55
C THR A 80 4.96 -2.44 18.89
N GLY A 81 4.92 -2.36 17.56
CA GLY A 81 5.47 -1.25 16.80
C GLY A 81 4.65 0.03 16.95
N TYR A 82 5.25 1.15 16.53
CA TYR A 82 4.53 2.43 16.55
C TYR A 82 3.40 2.42 15.51
N GLY A 83 2.16 2.58 15.96
CA GLY A 83 0.96 2.60 15.11
C GLY A 83 0.34 1.22 14.85
N SER A 84 0.98 0.13 15.24
CA SER A 84 0.46 -1.23 15.03
C SER A 84 -0.70 -1.61 15.95
N ASP A 85 -0.94 -0.81 16.99
CA ASP A 85 -2.07 -0.94 17.90
C ASP A 85 -3.41 -0.72 17.20
N ASP A 86 -3.45 0.08 16.12
CA ASP A 86 -4.64 0.30 15.29
C ASP A 86 -4.60 -0.44 13.94
N HIS A 87 -3.64 -1.35 13.73
CA HIS A 87 -3.65 -2.20 12.54
C HIS A 87 -4.87 -3.12 12.56
N LYS A 88 -5.58 -3.17 11.44
CA LYS A 88 -6.76 -4.00 11.22
C LYS A 88 -6.48 -5.17 10.29
N GLN A 89 -5.37 -5.10 9.55
CA GLN A 89 -4.97 -6.07 8.55
C GLN A 89 -3.46 -6.26 8.59
N LEU A 90 -2.99 -7.46 8.25
CA LEU A 90 -1.61 -7.72 7.88
C LEU A 90 -1.64 -8.44 6.54
N PHE A 91 -1.15 -7.78 5.50
CA PHE A 91 -1.27 -8.24 4.13
C PHE A 91 -0.04 -9.02 3.67
N ASN A 92 -0.25 -9.93 2.72
CA ASN A 92 0.80 -10.39 1.84
C ASN A 92 0.40 -10.04 0.39
N TYR A 93 1.29 -10.28 -0.57
CA TYR A 93 1.04 -9.90 -1.96
C TYR A 93 -0.21 -10.59 -2.55
N GLN A 94 -0.57 -11.78 -2.05
CA GLN A 94 -1.74 -12.53 -2.51
C GLN A 94 -3.03 -11.90 -1.97
N THR A 95 -3.09 -11.61 -0.66
CA THR A 95 -4.31 -11.07 -0.02
C THR A 95 -4.59 -9.62 -0.42
N LEU A 96 -3.56 -8.80 -0.55
CA LEU A 96 -3.72 -7.42 -1.06
C LEU A 96 -4.07 -7.43 -2.55
N GLY A 97 -3.40 -8.29 -3.34
CA GLY A 97 -3.70 -8.49 -4.77
C GLY A 97 -5.16 -8.85 -5.00
N ALA A 98 -5.66 -9.87 -4.30
CA ALA A 98 -7.03 -10.34 -4.43
C ALA A 98 -8.08 -9.24 -4.15
N LEU A 99 -7.87 -8.41 -3.12
CA LEU A 99 -8.79 -7.31 -2.80
C LEU A 99 -8.91 -6.28 -3.93
N PHE A 100 -7.79 -5.94 -4.58
CA PHE A 100 -7.79 -5.02 -5.72
C PHE A 100 -8.38 -5.67 -6.98
N GLU A 101 -8.11 -6.95 -7.21
CA GLU A 101 -8.65 -7.71 -8.33
C GLU A 101 -10.17 -7.87 -8.25
N GLU A 102 -10.70 -8.13 -7.06
CA GLU A 102 -12.16 -8.13 -6.81
C GLU A 102 -12.82 -6.79 -7.14
N ALA A 103 -12.09 -5.68 -6.98
CA ALA A 103 -12.54 -4.34 -7.35
C ALA A 103 -12.33 -3.99 -8.83
N GLY A 104 -11.83 -4.93 -9.64
CA GLY A 104 -11.63 -4.77 -11.09
C GLY A 104 -10.29 -4.16 -11.51
N PHE A 105 -9.30 -4.14 -10.63
CA PHE A 105 -7.93 -3.74 -10.96
C PHE A 105 -7.07 -4.96 -11.32
N LYS A 106 -5.95 -4.72 -12.01
CA LYS A 106 -4.86 -5.69 -12.19
C LYS A 106 -3.81 -5.45 -11.12
N SER A 107 -3.27 -6.53 -10.54
CA SER A 107 -2.25 -6.45 -9.50
C SER A 107 -0.84 -6.74 -10.04
N PHE A 108 0.14 -5.98 -9.56
CA PHE A 108 1.55 -6.13 -9.94
C PHE A 108 2.42 -6.01 -8.69
N PRO A 109 2.87 -7.13 -8.10
CA PRO A 109 3.87 -7.11 -7.04
C PRO A 109 5.16 -6.40 -7.51
N VAL A 110 5.69 -5.49 -6.69
CA VAL A 110 6.90 -4.71 -6.99
C VAL A 110 8.04 -5.07 -6.05
N GLU A 111 7.77 -5.12 -4.75
CA GLU A 111 8.76 -5.49 -3.73
C GLU A 111 8.03 -6.24 -2.62
N TYR A 112 8.41 -7.49 -2.34
CA TYR A 112 7.66 -8.34 -1.42
C TYR A 112 8.45 -9.57 -1.00
N TRP A 113 8.08 -10.16 0.13
CA TRP A 113 8.45 -11.51 0.51
C TRP A 113 7.40 -12.51 -0.01
N ASP A 114 7.85 -13.63 -0.54
CA ASP A 114 6.96 -14.73 -0.91
C ASP A 114 6.78 -15.75 0.23
N GLU A 115 5.88 -16.70 0.03
CA GLU A 115 5.56 -17.72 1.02
C GLU A 115 6.68 -18.73 1.26
N GLN A 116 7.73 -18.73 0.42
CA GLN A 116 8.97 -19.49 0.66
C GLN A 116 10.02 -18.69 1.43
N GLY A 117 9.72 -17.44 1.80
CA GLY A 117 10.65 -16.56 2.50
C GLY A 117 11.74 -16.01 1.59
N ILE A 118 11.50 -15.92 0.28
CA ILE A 118 12.39 -15.27 -0.68
C ILE A 118 11.94 -13.82 -0.86
N PHE A 119 12.87 -12.89 -0.73
CA PHE A 119 12.63 -11.48 -0.98
C PHE A 119 12.80 -11.14 -2.46
N HIS A 120 11.79 -10.51 -3.06
CA HIS A 120 11.78 -10.05 -4.44
C HIS A 120 11.94 -8.53 -4.48
N ALA A 121 13.08 -8.05 -4.99
CA ALA A 121 13.39 -6.63 -5.12
C ALA A 121 13.14 -6.14 -6.56
N GLY A 122 11.95 -5.63 -6.85
CA GLY A 122 11.58 -5.09 -8.15
C GLY A 122 11.40 -3.57 -8.20
N TYR A 123 11.58 -2.85 -7.08
CA TYR A 123 11.53 -1.39 -7.03
C TYR A 123 12.73 -0.77 -7.76
N LYS A 124 12.48 0.04 -8.79
CA LYS A 124 13.52 0.59 -9.67
C LYS A 124 13.75 2.09 -9.49
N ASP A 125 12.65 2.84 -9.40
CA ASP A 125 12.65 4.30 -9.39
C ASP A 125 11.36 4.85 -8.74
N ASP A 126 11.33 6.18 -8.59
CA ASP A 126 10.28 6.92 -7.90
C ASP A 126 9.21 7.47 -8.86
N ASP A 127 9.22 7.11 -10.16
CA ASP A 127 8.35 7.74 -11.17
C ASP A 127 6.84 7.53 -10.88
N LYS A 128 6.52 6.46 -10.17
CA LYS A 128 5.18 6.09 -9.70
C LYS A 128 4.92 6.45 -8.23
N GLY A 129 5.84 7.18 -7.62
CA GLY A 129 5.81 7.59 -6.23
C GLY A 129 6.86 6.87 -5.39
N MET A 130 7.65 7.67 -4.68
CA MET A 130 8.70 7.23 -3.77
C MET A 130 8.11 6.52 -2.55
N ILE A 131 8.64 5.35 -2.19
CA ILE A 131 8.28 4.63 -0.97
C ILE A 131 9.46 4.68 0.00
N ARG A 132 9.25 5.29 1.17
CA ARG A 132 10.31 5.46 2.17
C ARG A 132 10.73 4.12 2.78
N ARG A 133 9.76 3.27 3.14
CA ARG A 133 10.01 1.93 3.70
C ARG A 133 10.18 0.87 2.60
N SER A 134 11.11 1.11 1.68
CA SER A 134 11.51 0.19 0.61
C SER A 134 12.96 -0.28 0.78
N MET A 135 13.36 -1.31 0.03
CA MET A 135 14.75 -1.77 -0.02
C MET A 135 15.71 -0.64 -0.41
N LEU A 136 15.32 0.18 -1.39
CA LEU A 136 16.16 1.23 -1.95
C LEU A 136 16.32 2.43 -0.99
N HIS A 137 15.27 2.79 -0.26
CA HIS A 137 15.21 4.07 0.46
C HIS A 137 15.29 3.96 1.98
N ASP A 138 14.97 2.80 2.56
CA ASP A 138 14.98 2.67 4.02
C ASP A 138 16.41 2.62 4.56
N ALA A 139 16.73 3.52 5.49
CA ALA A 139 18.06 3.64 6.06
C ALA A 139 18.54 2.39 6.80
N ARG A 140 17.62 1.49 7.21
CA ARG A 140 17.94 0.21 7.84
C ARG A 140 18.49 -0.82 6.85
N ASN A 141 18.25 -0.65 5.55
CA ASN A 141 18.67 -1.57 4.48
C ASN A 141 19.97 -1.12 3.79
N LYS A 142 20.69 -0.14 4.35
CA LYS A 142 21.91 0.45 3.76
C LYS A 142 23.06 -0.54 3.54
N ASP A 143 23.04 -1.68 4.22
CA ASP A 143 24.00 -2.77 4.02
C ASP A 143 23.64 -3.69 2.84
N GLY A 144 22.58 -3.36 2.11
CA GLY A 144 22.10 -4.12 0.97
C GLY A 144 21.28 -5.35 1.36
N LYS A 145 20.80 -5.45 2.60
CA LYS A 145 19.92 -6.53 3.06
C LYS A 145 18.52 -6.00 3.43
N PRO A 146 17.46 -6.79 3.19
CA PRO A 146 16.07 -6.40 3.47
C PRO A 146 15.73 -6.56 4.95
N HIS A 147 16.31 -5.72 5.81
CA HIS A 147 16.03 -5.73 7.25
C HIS A 147 14.67 -5.15 7.60
N TYR A 148 14.21 -4.16 6.82
CA TYR A 148 12.91 -3.56 7.00
C TYR A 148 12.36 -3.08 5.65
N THR A 149 11.49 -3.89 5.07
CA THR A 149 10.84 -3.60 3.79
C THR A 149 9.32 -3.62 3.95
N SER A 150 8.62 -2.92 3.06
CA SER A 150 7.17 -3.00 2.93
C SER A 150 6.82 -3.97 1.81
N LEU A 151 5.62 -4.54 1.86
CA LEU A 151 4.97 -5.08 0.68
C LEU A 151 4.59 -3.89 -0.21
N ILE A 152 5.18 -3.81 -1.39
CA ILE A 152 4.89 -2.78 -2.40
C ILE A 152 4.22 -3.43 -3.60
N MET A 153 3.04 -2.94 -3.92
CA MET A 153 2.27 -3.37 -5.09
C MET A 153 1.82 -2.17 -5.91
N ASP A 154 1.93 -2.30 -7.22
CA ASP A 154 1.30 -1.40 -8.18
C ASP A 154 -0.02 -2.04 -8.66
N PHE A 155 -1.01 -1.19 -8.93
CA PHE A 155 -2.29 -1.58 -9.53
C PHE A 155 -2.65 -0.66 -10.68
N THR A 156 -3.33 -1.21 -11.68
CA THR A 156 -3.90 -0.46 -12.81
C THR A 156 -5.32 -0.97 -13.09
N LYS A 157 -6.11 -0.22 -13.86
CA LYS A 157 -7.31 -0.78 -14.47
C LYS A 157 -6.96 -1.79 -15.58
#